data_AF-A0A255PUW2-F1
#
_entry.id   AF-A0A255PUW2-F1
#
_cell.length_a   1.000
_cell.length_b   1.000
_cell.length_c   1.000
_cell.angle_alpha   90.00
_cell.angle_beta   90.00
_cell.angle_gamma   90.00
#
_symmetry.space_group_name_H-M   'P 1'
#
loop_
_entity.id
_entity.type
_entity.pdbx_description
1 polymer ?
#
loop_
_entity_poly.entity_id
_entity_poly.type
_entity_poly.pdbx_seq_one_letter_code
_entity_poly.pdbx_strand_id
1 'polypeptide(L)'
;MVVTVAGGPAAGERQVLTVVPGDRRVDFARVARECGGAGARLARRKAAEALTGCVSGSIVPFTCHDRLPVPAGPARFDEPTLYVNAARLDLSVALAAEDHRTPAGPKAVPVTEPPGGAAAL
;
A
#
# COMPACT_ATOMS: atom_id res chain seq x y z
N MET A 1 1.91 2.26 2.16
CA MET A 1 1.94 1.71 3.54
C MET A 1 2.23 0.21 3.51
N VAL A 2 2.65 -0.40 4.61
CA VAL A 2 2.90 -1.85 4.69
C VAL A 2 1.75 -2.55 5.41
N VAL A 3 1.23 -3.61 4.80
CA VAL A 3 0.15 -4.45 5.34
C VAL A 3 0.70 -5.85 5.62
N THR A 4 0.41 -6.39 6.80
CA THR A 4 0.66 -7.78 7.13
C THR A 4 -0.54 -8.62 6.72
N VAL A 5 -0.31 -9.61 5.86
CA VAL A 5 -1.32 -10.57 5.43
C VAL A 5 -1.04 -11.93 6.08
N ALA A 6 -2.00 -12.43 6.84
CA ALA A 6 -1.95 -13.78 7.40
C ALA A 6 -2.03 -14.80 6.27
N GLY A 7 -1.13 -15.79 6.26
CA GLY A 7 -1.24 -16.94 5.35
C GLY A 7 -2.37 -17.89 5.77
N GLY A 8 -2.60 -18.91 4.94
CA GLY A 8 -3.42 -20.05 5.34
C GLY A 8 -2.71 -20.95 6.37
N PRO A 9 -3.32 -22.05 6.82
CA PRO A 9 -2.79 -22.92 7.88
C PRO A 9 -1.35 -23.42 7.65
N ALA A 10 -0.92 -23.53 6.39
CA ALA A 10 0.42 -23.99 5.99
C ALA A 10 1.38 -22.84 5.63
N ALA A 11 0.95 -21.58 5.65
CA ALA A 11 1.73 -20.43 5.24
C ALA A 11 1.79 -19.37 6.35
N GLY A 12 2.99 -18.87 6.64
CA GLY A 12 3.20 -17.80 7.62
C GLY A 12 2.65 -16.45 7.19
N GLU A 13 2.79 -15.44 8.06
CA GLU A 13 2.48 -14.06 7.70
C GLU A 13 3.47 -13.51 6.67
N ARG A 14 2.99 -12.66 5.77
CA ARG A 14 3.84 -11.93 4.81
C ARG A 14 3.52 -10.44 4.83
N GLN A 15 4.50 -9.63 4.44
CA GLN A 15 4.36 -8.19 4.33
C GLN A 15 4.13 -7.82 2.87
N VAL A 16 3.20 -6.90 2.64
CA VAL A 16 2.86 -6.40 1.30
C VAL A 16 2.85 -4.87 1.31
N LEU A 17 3.38 -4.25 0.26
CA LEU A 17 3.23 -2.81 0.07
C LEU A 17 1.86 -2.53 -0.54
N THR A 18 1.13 -1.61 0.08
CA THR A 18 -0.19 -1.19 -0.36
C THR A 18 -0.21 0.31 -0.57
N VAL A 19 -0.61 0.74 -1.78
CA VAL A 19 -0.75 2.15 -2.14
C VAL A 19 -2.22 2.51 -2.15
N VAL A 20 -2.60 3.57 -1.45
CA VAL A 20 -3.97 4.10 -1.42
C VAL A 20 -3.94 5.62 -1.54
N PRO A 21 -4.95 6.22 -2.17
CA PRO A 21 -5.18 7.67 -2.11
C PRO A 21 -5.30 8.17 -0.67
N GLY A 22 -4.83 9.39 -0.41
CA GLY A 22 -4.81 9.97 0.94
C GLY A 22 -6.19 10.27 1.53
N ASP A 23 -7.21 10.38 0.69
CA ASP A 23 -8.62 10.58 1.03
C ASP A 23 -9.39 9.26 1.28
N ARG A 24 -8.73 8.11 1.07
CA ARG A 24 -9.36 6.79 1.16
C ARG A 24 -8.74 5.94 2.26
N ARG A 25 -9.54 4.98 2.72
CA ARG A 25 -9.13 3.98 3.72
C ARG A 25 -8.85 2.64 3.04
N VAL A 26 -7.95 1.85 3.61
CA VAL A 26 -7.64 0.49 3.13
C VAL A 26 -8.73 -0.48 3.54
N ASP A 27 -9.23 -1.25 2.59
CA ASP A 27 -10.05 -2.43 2.86
C ASP A 27 -9.12 -3.64 3.09
N PHE A 28 -8.84 -3.93 4.36
CA PHE A 28 -7.96 -5.04 4.74
C PHE A 28 -8.52 -6.41 4.34
N ALA A 29 -9.84 -6.59 4.33
CA ALA A 29 -10.44 -7.85 3.89
C ALA A 29 -10.17 -8.09 2.41
N ARG A 30 -10.27 -7.04 1.59
CA ARG A 30 -9.94 -7.06 0.16
C ARG A 30 -8.46 -7.30 -0.08
N VAL A 31 -7.56 -6.64 0.67
CA VAL A 31 -6.12 -6.91 0.60
C VAL A 31 -5.82 -8.38 0.92
N ALA A 32 -6.41 -8.93 1.98
CA ALA A 32 -6.25 -10.33 2.35
C ALA A 32 -6.68 -11.26 1.20
N ARG A 33 -7.88 -11.04 0.66
CA ARG A 33 -8.44 -11.84 -0.43
C ARG A 33 -7.58 -11.80 -1.68
N GLU A 34 -7.18 -10.61 -2.14
CA GLU A 34 -6.37 -10.48 -3.36
C GLU A 34 -4.96 -11.05 -3.19
N CYS A 35 -4.44 -11.07 -1.97
CA CYS A 35 -3.17 -11.71 -1.69
C CYS A 35 -3.32 -13.24 -1.47
N GLY A 36 -4.52 -13.80 -1.29
CA GLY A 36 -4.74 -15.21 -0.93
C GLY A 36 -4.49 -15.51 0.55
N GLY A 37 -4.72 -14.54 1.44
CA GLY A 37 -4.58 -14.67 2.89
C GLY A 37 -5.91 -14.81 3.63
N ALA A 38 -5.83 -15.28 4.88
CA ALA A 38 -7.00 -15.46 5.76
C ALA A 38 -7.41 -14.16 6.48
N GLY A 39 -6.54 -13.16 6.50
CA GLY A 39 -6.79 -11.85 7.09
C GLY A 39 -5.65 -10.89 6.83
N ALA A 40 -5.88 -9.60 7.04
CA ALA A 40 -4.84 -8.59 6.91
C ALA A 40 -4.98 -7.49 7.97
N ARG A 41 -3.86 -6.85 8.29
CA ARG A 41 -3.79 -5.73 9.23
C ARG A 41 -2.63 -4.82 8.86
N LEU A 42 -2.65 -3.59 9.35
CA LEU A 42 -1.48 -2.72 9.23
C LEU A 42 -0.27 -3.37 9.90
N ALA A 43 0.90 -3.32 9.25
CA ALA A 43 2.12 -3.80 9.87
C ALA A 43 2.46 -2.97 11.11
N ARG A 44 3.10 -3.61 12.10
CA ARG A 44 3.63 -2.87 13.26
C ARG A 44 4.63 -1.84 12.77
N ARG A 45 4.56 -0.62 13.32
CA ARG A 45 5.43 0.52 12.95
C ARG A 45 6.90 0.12 12.79
N LYS A 46 7.50 -0.45 13.83
CA LYS A 46 8.91 -0.86 13.83
C LYS A 46 9.26 -1.84 12.70
N ALA A 47 8.34 -2.76 12.37
CA ALA A 47 8.55 -3.72 11.29
C ALA A 47 8.44 -3.06 9.91
N ALA A 48 7.46 -2.16 9.73
CA ALA A 48 7.30 -1.40 8.48
C ALA A 48 8.51 -0.50 8.20
N GLU A 49 8.98 0.23 9.22
CA GLU A 49 10.15 1.11 9.10
C GLU A 49 11.43 0.31 8.80
N ALA A 50 11.65 -0.81 9.50
CA ALA A 50 12.81 -1.67 9.24
C ALA A 50 12.80 -2.31 7.83
N LEU A 51 11.61 -2.65 7.32
CA LEU A 51 11.48 -3.29 6.01
C LEU A 51 11.62 -2.30 4.85
N THR A 52 11.19 -1.06 5.05
CA THR A 52 11.16 -0.02 3.99
C THR A 52 12.31 0.97 4.07
N GLY A 53 13.02 1.04 5.21
CA GLY A 53 13.98 2.10 5.51
C GLY A 53 13.34 3.50 5.67
N CYS A 54 12.02 3.59 5.58
CA CYS A 54 11.28 4.84 5.67
C CYS A 54 10.70 5.01 7.07
N VAL A 55 10.59 6.25 7.54
CA VAL A 55 9.80 6.57 8.73
C VAL A 55 8.32 6.32 8.42
N SER A 56 7.55 5.88 9.41
CA SER A 56 6.10 5.74 9.25
C SER A 56 5.49 7.08 8.83
N GLY A 57 4.71 7.08 7.76
CA GLY A 57 4.17 8.28 7.11
C GLY A 57 4.98 8.74 5.89
N SER A 58 6.26 8.34 5.76
CA SER A 58 7.08 8.64 4.58
C SER A 58 7.35 7.44 3.66
N ILE A 59 6.70 6.30 3.93
CA ILE A 59 6.84 5.08 3.12
C ILE A 59 6.44 5.38 1.67
N VAL A 60 7.41 5.26 0.78
CA VAL A 60 7.25 5.47 -0.66
C VAL A 60 6.33 4.41 -1.29
N PRO A 61 5.63 4.74 -2.40
CA PRO A 61 4.70 3.83 -3.07
C PRO A 61 5.39 2.81 -3.99
N PHE A 62 6.71 2.63 -3.86
CA PHE A 62 7.52 1.72 -4.65
C PHE A 62 8.52 1.00 -3.76
N THR A 63 8.94 -0.19 -4.17
CA THR A 63 9.94 -1.00 -3.47
C THR A 63 10.62 -1.92 -4.48
N CYS A 64 11.92 -2.06 -4.35
CA CYS A 64 12.73 -3.06 -5.04
C CYS A 64 13.08 -4.25 -4.13
N HIS A 65 12.45 -4.33 -2.95
CA HIS A 65 12.74 -5.38 -1.98
C HIS A 65 11.88 -6.63 -2.25
N ASP A 66 12.53 -7.76 -2.54
CA ASP A 66 11.87 -9.05 -2.85
C ASP A 66 10.91 -9.54 -1.76
N ARG A 67 11.15 -9.17 -0.50
CA ARG A 67 10.32 -9.56 0.66
C ARG A 67 9.10 -8.65 0.86
N LEU A 68 8.99 -7.59 0.07
CA LEU A 68 7.88 -6.65 0.12
C LEU A 68 7.30 -6.49 -1.30
N PRO A 69 6.63 -7.52 -1.84
CA PRO A 69 5.92 -7.36 -3.10
C PRO A 69 4.88 -6.24 -2.98
N VAL A 70 4.49 -5.65 -4.12
CA VAL A 70 3.47 -4.59 -4.21
C VAL A 70 2.14 -5.14 -4.78
N PRO A 71 1.48 -6.14 -4.16
CA PRO A 71 0.35 -6.83 -4.77
C PRO A 71 -0.95 -6.01 -4.80
N ALA A 72 -0.97 -4.79 -4.26
CA ALA A 72 -2.20 -4.09 -3.92
C ALA A 72 -2.08 -2.57 -4.11
N GLY A 73 -2.76 -2.02 -5.10
CA GLY A 73 -2.81 -0.60 -5.38
C GLY A 73 -3.91 -0.30 -6.40
N PRO A 74 -4.45 0.93 -6.43
CA PRO A 74 -5.51 1.27 -7.36
C PRO A 74 -5.04 1.02 -8.80
N ALA A 75 -5.88 0.34 -9.60
CA ALA A 75 -5.59 0.08 -11.01
C ALA A 75 -5.40 1.36 -11.83
N ARG A 76 -6.01 2.45 -11.37
CA ARG A 76 -5.91 3.78 -11.93
C ARG A 76 -6.09 4.79 -10.80
N PHE A 77 -5.31 5.85 -10.83
CA PHE A 77 -5.57 7.02 -10.01
C PHE A 77 -6.47 7.98 -10.77
N ASP A 78 -7.39 8.62 -10.06
CA ASP A 78 -8.29 9.62 -10.64
C ASP A 78 -7.52 10.89 -11.01
N GLU A 79 -6.51 11.24 -10.22
CA GLU A 79 -5.62 12.37 -10.46
C GLU A 79 -4.42 11.98 -11.33
N PRO A 80 -4.02 12.83 -12.29
CA PRO A 80 -2.86 12.58 -13.15
C PRO A 80 -1.52 12.74 -12.43
N THR A 81 -1.50 13.39 -11.26
CA THR A 81 -0.28 13.64 -10.46
C THR A 81 -0.45 13.06 -9.06
N LEU A 82 0.53 12.28 -8.62
CA LEU A 82 0.66 11.76 -7.27
C LEU A 82 1.67 12.57 -6.48
N TYR A 83 1.27 13.04 -5.30
CA TYR A 83 2.17 13.63 -4.34
C TYR A 83 2.52 12.61 -3.27
N VAL A 84 3.79 12.25 -3.18
CA VAL A 84 4.27 11.27 -2.20
C VAL A 84 5.49 11.79 -1.46
N ASN A 85 5.60 11.40 -0.20
CA ASN A 85 6.77 11.68 0.61
C ASN A 85 8.01 11.02 0.01
N ALA A 86 9.12 11.76 -0.07
CA ALA A 86 10.38 11.31 -0.65
C ALA A 86 11.22 10.52 0.37
N ALA A 87 10.63 9.50 0.99
CA ALA A 87 11.16 8.77 2.16
C ALA A 87 11.40 9.64 3.41
N ARG A 88 11.06 10.93 3.37
CA ARG A 88 11.14 11.90 4.47
C ARG A 88 9.79 12.55 4.71
N LEU A 89 9.59 13.14 5.90
CA LEU A 89 8.32 13.81 6.25
C LEU A 89 8.29 15.29 5.86
N ASP A 90 9.44 15.87 5.54
CA ASP A 90 9.61 17.29 5.21
C ASP A 90 9.76 17.56 3.71
N LEU A 91 9.64 16.52 2.87
CA LEU A 91 9.83 16.62 1.43
C LEU A 91 8.89 15.66 0.70
N SER A 92 8.15 16.21 -0.26
CA SER A 92 7.31 15.46 -1.18
C SER A 92 7.78 15.64 -2.62
N VAL A 93 7.52 14.63 -3.45
CA VAL A 93 7.73 14.67 -4.89
C VAL A 93 6.40 14.51 -5.61
N ALA A 94 6.27 15.20 -6.75
CA ALA A 94 5.19 15.00 -7.70
C ALA A 94 5.64 13.96 -8.74
N LEU A 95 4.79 12.95 -8.97
CA LEU A 95 5.02 11.89 -9.94
C LEU A 95 3.79 11.79 -10.85
N ALA A 96 3.99 11.61 -12.16
CA ALA A 96 2.88 11.30 -13.05
C ALA A 96 2.27 9.95 -12.62
N ALA A 97 0.95 9.91 -12.45
CA ALA A 97 0.26 8.71 -12.00
C ALA A 97 0.48 7.52 -12.94
N GLU A 98 0.77 7.76 -14.21
CA GLU A 98 1.09 6.71 -15.17
C GLU A 98 2.47 6.06 -14.95
N ASP A 99 3.42 6.79 -14.35
CA ASP A 99 4.77 6.33 -14.02
C ASP A 99 4.80 5.49 -12.75
N HIS A 100 3.72 5.53 -11.94
CA HIS A 100 3.62 4.68 -10.76
C HIS A 100 3.53 3.19 -11.12
N ARG A 101 3.25 2.87 -12.39
CA ARG A 101 3.13 1.50 -12.88
C ARG A 101 4.40 0.74 -12.49
N THR A 102 4.23 -0.15 -11.52
CA THR A 102 5.34 -0.82 -10.87
C THR A 102 6.06 -1.69 -11.90
N PRO A 103 7.39 -1.56 -12.07
CA PRO A 103 8.17 -2.41 -12.98
C PRO A 103 8.05 -3.91 -12.67
N ALA A 104 7.69 -4.26 -11.43
CA ALA A 104 7.55 -5.62 -10.93
C ALA A 104 6.26 -6.35 -11.35
N GLY A 105 5.43 -5.77 -12.23
CA GLY A 105 4.21 -6.42 -12.74
C GLY A 105 3.17 -6.89 -11.71
N PRO A 106 2.90 -6.15 -10.61
CA PRO A 106 1.87 -6.56 -9.68
C PRO A 106 0.45 -6.37 -10.26
N LYS A 107 -0.46 -7.22 -9.80
CA LYS A 107 -1.88 -7.16 -10.14
C LYS A 107 -2.48 -5.88 -9.53
N ALA A 108 -2.82 -4.92 -10.37
CA ALA A 108 -3.44 -3.68 -9.91
C ALA A 108 -4.90 -3.96 -9.48
N VAL A 109 -5.13 -4.04 -8.17
CA VAL A 109 -6.42 -4.43 -7.58
C VAL A 109 -6.94 -3.32 -6.67
N PRO A 110 -8.22 -2.92 -6.79
CA PRO A 110 -8.82 -2.00 -5.84
C PRO A 110 -8.73 -2.59 -4.43
N VAL A 111 -8.20 -1.82 -3.49
CA VAL A 111 -7.99 -2.20 -2.08
C VAL A 111 -8.40 -1.08 -1.12
N THR A 112 -9.21 -0.15 -1.60
CA THR A 112 -9.82 0.90 -0.79
C THR A 112 -11.21 0.47 -0.36
N GLU A 113 -11.62 0.89 0.84
CA GLU A 113 -13.02 0.86 1.23
C GLU A 113 -13.85 1.65 0.18
N PRO A 114 -15.11 1.25 -0.07
CA PRO A 114 -16.00 2.07 -0.88
C PRO A 114 -16.11 3.48 -0.27
N PRO A 115 -16.37 4.52 -1.07
CA PRO A 115 -16.55 5.87 -0.54
C PRO A 115 -17.62 5.84 0.55
N GLY A 116 -17.18 5.96 1.81
CA GLY A 116 -18.09 6.19 2.92
C GLY A 116 -18.64 7.58 2.73
N GLY A 117 -19.98 7.73 2.73
CA GLY A 117 -20.64 9.03 2.67
C GLY A 117 -19.92 10.00 3.61
N ALA A 118 -19.64 11.20 3.07
CA ALA A 118 -18.85 12.24 3.71
C ALA A 118 -18.96 12.21 5.23
N ALA A 119 -17.82 12.27 5.93
CA ALA A 119 -17.84 12.82 7.27
C ALA A 119 -18.50 14.19 7.14
N ALA A 120 -19.77 14.26 7.54
CA ALA A 120 -20.54 15.47 7.58
C ALA A 120 -19.74 16.44 8.45
N LEU A 121 -19.26 17.50 7.80
CA LEU A 121 -18.84 18.74 8.45
C LEU A 121 -20.01 19.70 8.34
#